data_AF-A0A5N8YV14-F1
#
_entry.id   AF-A0A5N8YV14-F1
#
_cell.length_a   1.000
_cell.length_b   1.000
_cell.length_c   1.000
_cell.angle_alpha   90.00
_cell.angle_beta   90.00
_cell.angle_gamma   90.00
#
_symmetry.space_group_name_H-M   'P 1'
#
loop_
_entity.id
_entity.type
_entity.pdbx_description
1 polymer ?
#
loop_
_entity_poly.entity_id
_entity_poly.type
_entity_poly.pdbx_seq_one_letter_code
_entity_poly.pdbx_strand_id
1 'polypeptide(L)'
;MDHPSLYQQHLETIRRSCAALGIKGTDTIPGEPGARILIELASRLPGPPLETYDESDTWSMEDSTSLIFCIRASLEFLSQRKHFSELGERITSGILTTLDSLEANLSFQIRRKVRDQVYGLYVIIDPLITGGRDPLRIAEDSIKGGARILQLRDKKRDKGEGLDLANKIKELCDDSGALLIINDHADVAAVTEAHGVHVGIHDLPVSEVRKTLSNNQIIGRSSHLIAEALQADQEEADYIAVGAMYPTGSKNQPIVGGPALLRVVKASVSPPVVAIGGITTERIPEVVDSGADAICVISAVGLARNPMATTQELVHTIIQAGGRA
;
A
#
# COMPACT_ATOMS: atom_id res chain seq x y z
N MET A 1 -41.60 -15.49 -19.64
CA MET A 1 -40.84 -14.99 -18.47
C MET A 1 -39.89 -13.95 -19.01
N ASP A 2 -40.22 -12.66 -18.84
CA ASP A 2 -39.36 -11.56 -19.27
C ASP A 2 -38.12 -11.55 -18.40
N HIS A 3 -36.97 -11.89 -18.99
CA HIS A 3 -35.69 -11.60 -18.36
C HIS A 3 -35.56 -10.08 -18.29
N PRO A 4 -35.30 -9.50 -17.10
CA PRO A 4 -35.05 -8.06 -17.02
C PRO A 4 -33.93 -7.72 -17.98
N SER A 5 -34.14 -6.69 -18.82
CA SER A 5 -33.11 -6.25 -19.76
C SER A 5 -31.82 -5.98 -18.99
N LEU A 6 -30.66 -6.16 -19.64
CA LEU A 6 -29.35 -5.90 -19.04
C LEU A 6 -29.30 -4.52 -18.33
N TYR A 7 -30.08 -3.56 -18.83
CA TYR A 7 -30.32 -2.25 -18.22
C TYR A 7 -31.03 -2.30 -16.85
N GLN A 8 -32.11 -3.08 -16.72
CA GLN A 8 -32.82 -3.26 -15.46
C GLN A 8 -31.95 -4.01 -14.44
N GLN A 9 -31.15 -4.98 -14.89
CA GLN A 9 -30.18 -5.67 -14.02
C GLN A 9 -29.08 -4.73 -13.52
N HIS A 10 -28.53 -3.89 -14.39
CA HIS A 10 -27.49 -2.94 -14.02
C HIS A 10 -28.02 -1.84 -13.09
N LEU A 11 -29.20 -1.30 -13.39
CA LEU A 11 -29.90 -0.36 -12.49
C LEU A 11 -30.15 -1.01 -11.13
N GLU A 12 -30.63 -2.25 -11.08
CA GLU A 12 -30.87 -2.97 -9.83
C GLU A 12 -29.58 -3.20 -9.01
N THR A 13 -28.46 -3.48 -9.67
CA THR A 13 -27.14 -3.56 -9.01
C THR A 13 -26.76 -2.20 -8.41
N ILE A 14 -26.90 -1.10 -9.15
CA ILE A 14 -26.65 0.26 -8.64
C ILE A 14 -27.60 0.58 -7.48
N ARG A 15 -28.90 0.23 -7.58
CA ARG A 15 -29.89 0.43 -6.51
C ARG A 15 -29.47 -0.29 -5.23
N ARG A 16 -29.03 -1.55 -5.34
CA ARG A 16 -28.59 -2.36 -4.21
C ARG A 16 -27.32 -1.83 -3.58
N SER A 17 -26.34 -1.40 -4.40
CA SER A 17 -25.12 -0.77 -3.90
C SER A 17 -25.41 0.54 -3.17
N CYS A 18 -26.30 1.39 -3.71
CA CYS A 18 -26.73 2.63 -3.04
C CYS A 18 -27.53 2.37 -1.76
N ALA A 19 -28.41 1.36 -1.74
CA ALA A 19 -29.18 0.99 -0.54
C ALA A 19 -28.31 0.33 0.55
N ALA A 20 -27.23 -0.35 0.15
CA ALA A 20 -26.27 -0.94 1.08
C ALA A 20 -25.36 0.11 1.76
N LEU A 21 -25.30 1.34 1.25
CA LEU A 21 -24.56 2.45 1.88
C LEU A 21 -25.26 3.02 3.14
N GLY A 22 -26.37 2.43 3.59
CA GLY A 22 -26.99 2.72 4.89
C GLY A 22 -26.25 2.09 6.10
N ILE A 23 -24.94 1.84 6.01
CA ILE A 23 -24.17 1.10 7.03
C ILE A 23 -23.29 2.05 7.83
N LYS A 24 -23.48 2.01 9.16
CA LYS A 24 -22.71 2.73 10.17
C LYS A 24 -21.25 2.22 10.21
N GLY A 25 -20.33 2.96 9.60
CA GLY A 25 -18.87 2.78 9.73
C GLY A 25 -18.26 3.74 10.75
N THR A 26 -17.28 3.27 11.53
CA THR A 26 -16.70 3.97 12.70
C THR A 26 -15.59 4.98 12.40
N ASP A 27 -15.22 5.15 11.12
CA ASP A 27 -14.15 6.06 10.68
C ASP A 27 -14.73 7.19 9.83
N THR A 28 -14.93 8.35 10.43
CA THR A 28 -15.68 9.47 9.86
C THR A 28 -14.79 10.43 9.06
N ILE A 29 -15.18 10.80 7.84
CA ILE A 29 -14.66 11.99 7.13
C ILE A 29 -15.46 13.21 7.59
N PRO A 30 -14.85 14.21 8.25
CA PRO A 30 -15.58 15.41 8.63
C PRO A 30 -15.83 16.29 7.40
N GLY A 31 -17.10 16.46 7.01
CA GLY A 31 -17.64 17.66 6.36
C GLY A 31 -16.84 18.35 5.25
N GLU A 32 -16.14 17.62 4.37
CA GLU A 32 -15.47 18.27 3.24
C GLU A 32 -16.44 18.57 2.08
N PRO A 33 -16.28 19.73 1.39
CA PRO A 33 -17.04 20.08 0.18
C PRO A 33 -17.13 18.97 -0.88
N GLY A 34 -16.12 18.08 -0.94
CA GLY A 34 -16.07 16.95 -1.87
C GLY A 34 -17.20 15.92 -1.70
N ALA A 35 -17.57 15.57 -0.46
CA ALA A 35 -18.64 14.60 -0.22
C ALA A 35 -20.01 15.14 -0.65
N ARG A 36 -20.27 16.45 -0.41
CA ARG A 36 -21.49 17.14 -0.88
C ARG A 36 -21.59 17.14 -2.40
N ILE A 37 -20.49 17.43 -3.09
CA ILE A 37 -20.43 17.43 -4.56
C ILE A 37 -20.71 16.02 -5.12
N LEU A 38 -20.19 14.96 -4.50
CA LEU A 38 -20.43 13.57 -4.91
C LEU A 38 -21.89 13.15 -4.75
N ILE A 39 -22.53 13.51 -3.64
CA ILE A 39 -23.96 13.24 -3.40
C ILE A 39 -24.84 14.02 -4.39
N GLU A 40 -24.51 15.27 -4.66
CA GLU A 40 -25.24 16.10 -5.61
C GLU A 40 -25.08 15.61 -7.06
N LEU A 41 -23.90 15.09 -7.43
CA LEU A 41 -23.68 14.43 -8.71
C LEU A 41 -24.44 13.09 -8.80
N ALA A 42 -24.39 12.26 -7.77
CA ALA A 42 -25.06 10.96 -7.73
C ALA A 42 -26.59 11.10 -7.82
N SER A 43 -27.19 12.06 -7.12
CA SER A 43 -28.63 12.33 -7.15
C SER A 43 -29.14 12.87 -8.49
N ARG A 44 -28.23 13.37 -9.35
CA ARG A 44 -28.53 13.85 -10.71
C ARG A 44 -28.30 12.79 -11.79
N LEU A 45 -27.76 11.62 -11.45
CA LEU A 45 -27.65 10.48 -12.37
C LEU A 45 -28.97 9.68 -12.42
N PRO A 46 -29.29 9.02 -13.55
CA PRO A 46 -30.46 8.16 -13.64
C PRO A 46 -30.31 6.94 -12.70
N GLY A 47 -31.04 6.96 -11.57
CA GLY A 47 -31.04 5.95 -10.52
C GLY A 47 -32.05 6.31 -9.42
N PRO A 48 -32.29 5.44 -8.42
CA PRO A 48 -33.08 5.84 -7.26
C PRO A 48 -32.33 6.96 -6.51
N PRO A 49 -33.04 7.97 -5.97
CA PRO A 49 -32.40 8.98 -5.13
C PRO A 49 -31.72 8.29 -3.94
N LEU A 50 -30.50 8.70 -3.59
CA LEU A 50 -29.93 8.36 -2.29
C LEU A 50 -30.92 8.89 -1.24
N GLU A 51 -31.44 8.00 -0.39
CA GLU A 51 -32.39 8.41 0.65
C GLU A 51 -31.76 9.47 1.56
N THR A 52 -32.64 10.36 2.03
CA THR A 52 -32.38 11.64 2.69
C THR A 52 -31.10 11.70 3.53
N TYR A 53 -30.18 12.55 3.06
CA TYR A 53 -29.02 13.06 3.79
C TYR A 53 -29.48 13.79 5.06
N ASP A 54 -29.07 13.31 6.24
CA ASP A 54 -29.04 14.12 7.45
C ASP A 54 -27.69 14.86 7.49
N GLU A 55 -27.70 16.18 7.76
CA GLU A 55 -26.46 16.97 7.84
C GLU A 55 -25.52 16.49 8.97
N SER A 56 -26.02 15.64 9.88
CA SER A 56 -25.24 14.99 10.93
C SER A 56 -24.55 13.69 10.53
N ASP A 57 -24.83 13.13 9.34
CA ASP A 57 -24.28 11.83 8.95
C ASP A 57 -22.83 11.94 8.47
N THR A 58 -21.94 11.31 9.23
CA THR A 58 -20.53 11.16 8.90
C THR A 58 -20.32 9.99 7.94
N TRP A 59 -19.76 10.27 6.76
CA TRP A 59 -19.43 9.23 5.77
C TRP A 59 -18.07 8.63 6.06
N SER A 60 -17.92 7.32 5.85
CA SER A 60 -16.59 6.71 5.86
C SER A 60 -15.87 6.91 4.53
N MET A 61 -14.55 6.70 4.56
CA MET A 61 -13.71 6.69 3.35
C MET A 61 -14.10 5.57 2.38
N GLU A 62 -14.59 4.46 2.89
CA GLU A 62 -15.10 3.35 2.09
C GLU A 62 -16.40 3.75 1.39
N ASP A 63 -17.34 4.39 2.10
CA ASP A 63 -18.62 4.85 1.53
C ASP A 63 -18.39 5.83 0.37
N SER A 64 -17.43 6.74 0.53
CA SER A 64 -17.07 7.72 -0.49
C SER A 64 -16.49 7.07 -1.75
N THR A 65 -15.65 6.04 -1.57
CA THR A 65 -15.05 5.27 -2.67
C THR A 65 -16.12 4.47 -3.42
N SER A 66 -17.02 3.81 -2.70
CA SER A 66 -18.15 3.07 -3.28
C SER A 66 -19.10 3.97 -4.08
N LEU A 67 -19.35 5.19 -3.60
CA LEU A 67 -20.18 6.16 -4.32
C LEU A 67 -19.52 6.60 -5.63
N ILE A 68 -18.22 6.91 -5.62
CA ILE A 68 -17.47 7.28 -6.83
C ILE A 68 -17.55 6.15 -7.87
N PHE A 69 -17.35 4.90 -7.44
CA PHE A 69 -17.46 3.74 -8.31
C PHE A 69 -18.86 3.65 -8.98
N CYS A 70 -19.92 3.86 -8.20
CA CYS A 70 -21.30 3.84 -8.72
C CYS A 70 -21.56 4.96 -9.73
N ILE A 71 -21.08 6.17 -9.45
CA ILE A 71 -21.20 7.32 -10.37
C ILE A 71 -20.42 7.02 -11.67
N ARG A 72 -19.19 6.49 -11.58
CA ARG A 72 -18.37 6.11 -12.75
C ARG A 72 -19.07 5.05 -13.60
N ALA A 73 -19.50 3.94 -13.01
CA ALA A 73 -20.19 2.86 -13.72
C ALA A 73 -21.45 3.37 -14.44
N SER A 74 -22.21 4.25 -13.79
CA SER A 74 -23.39 4.88 -14.39
C SER A 74 -23.04 5.77 -15.59
N LEU A 75 -21.97 6.57 -15.50
CA LEU A 75 -21.52 7.46 -16.58
C LEU A 75 -20.93 6.70 -17.76
N GLU A 76 -20.12 5.66 -17.51
CA GLU A 76 -19.59 4.78 -18.54
C GLU A 76 -20.71 4.03 -19.27
N PHE A 77 -21.70 3.54 -18.52
CA PHE A 77 -22.87 2.90 -19.11
C PHE A 77 -23.64 3.85 -20.04
N LEU A 78 -23.81 5.11 -19.62
CA LEU A 78 -24.47 6.12 -20.45
C LEU A 78 -23.63 6.45 -21.70
N SER A 79 -22.31 6.57 -21.57
CA SER A 79 -21.42 6.94 -22.69
C SER A 79 -21.39 5.88 -23.79
N GLN A 80 -21.46 4.58 -23.42
CA GLN A 80 -21.49 3.46 -24.36
C GLN A 80 -22.74 3.43 -25.26
N ARG A 81 -23.81 4.16 -24.91
CA ARG A 81 -25.07 4.16 -25.68
C ARG A 81 -25.08 5.09 -26.92
N LYS A 82 -23.97 5.73 -27.29
CA LYS A 82 -23.82 6.56 -28.52
C LYS A 82 -24.92 7.62 -28.77
N HIS A 83 -25.59 8.07 -27.72
CA HIS A 83 -26.68 9.06 -27.79
C HIS A 83 -26.30 10.43 -27.22
N PHE A 84 -25.03 10.66 -26.89
CA PHE A 84 -24.57 11.99 -26.49
C PHE A 84 -24.26 12.85 -27.72
N SER A 85 -24.73 14.10 -27.69
CA SER A 85 -24.14 15.17 -28.49
C SER A 85 -22.67 15.36 -28.11
N GLU A 86 -21.86 15.99 -28.97
CA GLU A 86 -20.45 16.34 -28.69
C GLU A 86 -20.28 17.06 -27.34
N LEU A 87 -21.21 17.94 -26.96
CA LEU A 87 -21.23 18.60 -25.64
C LEU A 87 -21.44 17.60 -24.49
N GLY A 88 -22.28 16.61 -24.69
CA GLY A 88 -22.57 15.56 -23.69
C GLY A 88 -21.41 14.60 -23.48
N GLU A 89 -20.67 14.27 -24.54
CA GLU A 89 -19.42 13.49 -24.43
C GLU A 89 -18.36 14.28 -23.65
N ARG A 90 -18.21 15.58 -23.95
CA ARG A 90 -17.29 16.47 -23.22
C ARG A 90 -17.66 16.62 -21.74
N ILE A 91 -18.94 16.76 -21.41
CA ILE A 91 -19.41 16.83 -20.02
C ILE A 91 -19.16 15.50 -19.31
N THR A 92 -19.49 14.37 -19.93
CA THR A 92 -19.27 13.03 -19.35
C THR A 92 -17.79 12.78 -19.08
N SER A 93 -16.93 13.10 -20.05
CA SER A 93 -15.47 13.02 -19.87
C SER A 93 -14.99 13.91 -18.73
N GLY A 94 -15.48 15.16 -18.64
CA GLY A 94 -15.12 16.06 -17.54
C GLY A 94 -15.53 15.55 -16.15
N ILE A 95 -16.71 14.92 -16.04
CA ILE A 95 -17.16 14.31 -14.78
C ILE A 95 -16.31 13.09 -14.44
N LEU A 96 -16.02 12.21 -15.42
CA LEU A 96 -15.14 11.05 -15.20
C LEU A 96 -13.75 11.48 -14.71
N THR A 97 -13.13 12.47 -15.34
CA THR A 97 -11.84 13.02 -14.89
C THR A 97 -11.91 13.58 -13.46
N THR A 98 -13.03 14.20 -13.10
CA THR A 98 -13.24 14.71 -11.73
C THR A 98 -13.35 13.56 -10.73
N LEU A 99 -14.06 12.49 -11.08
CA LEU A 99 -14.17 11.29 -10.26
C LEU A 99 -12.83 10.57 -10.11
N ASP A 100 -12.04 10.47 -11.18
CA ASP A 100 -10.67 9.93 -11.13
C ASP A 100 -9.81 10.72 -10.15
N SER A 101 -9.92 12.05 -10.19
CA SER A 101 -9.18 12.94 -9.30
C SER A 101 -9.63 12.78 -7.83
N LEU A 102 -10.94 12.65 -7.58
CA LEU A 102 -11.47 12.43 -6.22
C LEU A 102 -11.06 11.07 -5.68
N GLU A 103 -11.15 10.02 -6.48
CA GLU A 103 -10.74 8.67 -6.09
C GLU A 103 -9.25 8.61 -5.78
N ALA A 104 -8.41 9.26 -6.59
CA ALA A 104 -6.98 9.35 -6.35
C ALA A 104 -6.68 10.05 -5.01
N ASN A 105 -7.35 11.18 -4.74
CA ASN A 105 -7.19 11.92 -3.48
C ASN A 105 -7.65 11.11 -2.25
N LEU A 106 -8.82 10.47 -2.32
CA LEU A 106 -9.31 9.63 -1.22
C LEU A 106 -8.40 8.44 -0.99
N SER A 107 -8.01 7.75 -2.06
CA SER A 107 -7.06 6.64 -2.02
C SER A 107 -5.75 7.07 -1.36
N PHE A 108 -5.20 8.23 -1.71
CA PHE A 108 -3.99 8.76 -1.07
C PHE A 108 -4.18 8.96 0.44
N GLN A 109 -5.30 9.55 0.87
CA GLN A 109 -5.60 9.76 2.29
C GLN A 109 -5.78 8.44 3.05
N ILE A 110 -6.41 7.43 2.44
CA ILE A 110 -6.54 6.09 3.04
C ILE A 110 -5.17 5.46 3.23
N ARG A 111 -4.35 5.44 2.18
CA ARG A 111 -2.99 4.86 2.24
C ARG A 111 -2.10 5.58 3.20
N ARG A 112 -2.30 6.89 3.41
CA ARG A 112 -1.51 7.68 4.35
C ARG A 112 -1.49 7.07 5.75
N LYS A 113 -2.62 6.54 6.24
CA LYS A 113 -2.69 5.85 7.55
C LYS A 113 -1.77 4.62 7.62
N VAL A 114 -1.62 3.87 6.53
CA VAL A 114 -0.74 2.69 6.44
C VAL A 114 0.71 3.12 6.21
N ARG A 115 0.94 4.09 5.33
CA ARG A 115 2.23 4.72 5.07
C ARG A 115 2.88 5.28 6.33
N ASP A 116 2.12 5.94 7.20
CA ASP A 116 2.63 6.54 8.43
C ASP A 116 3.05 5.48 9.48
N GLN A 117 2.73 4.20 9.23
CA GLN A 117 3.19 3.04 9.99
C GLN A 117 4.49 2.44 9.44
N VAL A 118 5.05 2.99 8.35
CA VAL A 118 6.37 2.60 7.85
C VAL A 118 7.47 3.21 8.71
N TYR A 119 7.72 2.59 9.86
CA TYR A 119 8.82 2.95 10.76
C TYR A 119 9.34 1.76 11.55
N GLY A 120 10.49 1.93 12.20
CA GLY A 120 11.08 0.91 13.08
C GLY A 120 11.73 -0.22 12.31
N LEU A 121 11.65 -1.44 12.85
CA LEU A 121 12.33 -2.59 12.25
C LEU A 121 11.46 -3.25 11.18
N TYR A 122 12.03 -3.33 9.98
CA TYR A 122 11.51 -3.98 8.80
C TYR A 122 12.31 -5.27 8.55
N VAL A 123 11.66 -6.43 8.49
CA VAL A 123 12.33 -7.71 8.23
C VAL A 123 11.85 -8.33 6.92
N ILE A 124 12.78 -8.64 6.02
CA ILE A 124 12.49 -9.43 4.82
C ILE A 124 12.62 -10.91 5.16
N ILE A 125 11.51 -11.63 5.01
CA ILE A 125 11.41 -13.07 5.11
C ILE A 125 11.65 -13.65 3.71
N ASP A 126 12.88 -14.13 3.49
CA ASP A 126 13.29 -14.76 2.23
C ASP A 126 13.56 -16.26 2.48
N PRO A 127 12.78 -17.18 1.91
CA PRO A 127 12.98 -18.63 2.05
C PRO A 127 14.35 -19.16 1.61
N LEU A 128 15.10 -18.40 0.81
CA LEU A 128 16.49 -18.74 0.45
C LEU A 128 17.49 -18.33 1.55
N ILE A 129 17.09 -17.48 2.50
CA ILE A 129 17.93 -16.87 3.54
C ILE A 129 17.44 -17.25 4.95
N THR A 130 16.88 -18.45 5.12
CA THR A 130 16.48 -18.98 6.44
C THR A 130 17.44 -19.99 7.05
N GLY A 131 18.48 -20.39 6.29
CA GLY A 131 19.32 -21.53 6.64
C GLY A 131 18.57 -22.87 6.60
N GLY A 132 17.51 -22.96 5.79
CA GLY A 132 16.67 -24.16 5.67
C GLY A 132 15.54 -24.27 6.70
N ARG A 133 15.40 -23.28 7.59
CA ARG A 133 14.31 -23.21 8.56
C ARG A 133 13.02 -22.73 7.91
N ASP A 134 11.89 -23.08 8.53
CA ASP A 134 10.56 -22.66 8.10
C ASP A 134 10.44 -21.11 8.10
N PRO A 135 10.17 -20.47 6.94
CA PRO A 135 9.96 -19.03 6.85
C PRO A 135 8.86 -18.51 7.78
N LEU A 136 7.79 -19.27 8.03
CA LEU A 136 6.71 -18.85 8.91
C LEU A 136 7.21 -18.70 10.35
N ARG A 137 8.06 -19.63 10.81
CA ARG A 137 8.67 -19.55 12.14
C ARG A 137 9.58 -18.32 12.28
N ILE A 138 10.33 -17.98 11.21
CA ILE A 138 11.14 -16.76 11.20
C ILE A 138 10.25 -15.50 11.27
N ALA A 139 9.11 -15.50 10.56
CA ALA A 139 8.14 -14.40 10.62
C ALA A 139 7.55 -14.24 12.03
N GLU A 140 7.10 -15.32 12.66
CA GLU A 140 6.60 -15.33 14.04
C GLU A 140 7.63 -14.79 15.04
N ASP A 141 8.88 -15.26 14.92
CA ASP A 141 9.95 -14.84 15.82
C ASP A 141 10.32 -13.36 15.58
N SER A 142 10.23 -12.87 14.35
CA SER A 142 10.42 -11.46 14.02
C SER A 142 9.32 -10.60 14.64
N ILE A 143 8.05 -10.98 14.55
CA ILE A 143 6.95 -10.25 15.21
C ILE A 143 7.11 -10.26 16.72
N LYS A 144 7.37 -11.43 17.33
CA LYS A 144 7.61 -11.55 18.78
C LYS A 144 8.82 -10.74 19.25
N GLY A 145 9.78 -10.52 18.36
CA GLY A 145 10.94 -9.70 18.62
C GLY A 145 10.70 -8.19 18.45
N GLY A 146 9.54 -7.77 17.97
CA GLY A 146 9.15 -6.37 17.82
C GLY A 146 9.31 -5.81 16.41
N ALA A 147 9.48 -6.64 15.38
CA ALA A 147 9.40 -6.17 14.01
C ALA A 147 7.99 -5.62 13.72
N ARG A 148 7.93 -4.43 13.12
CA ARG A 148 6.67 -3.75 12.75
C ARG A 148 6.25 -4.01 11.31
N ILE A 149 7.19 -4.45 10.48
CA ILE A 149 6.97 -4.67 9.06
C ILE A 149 7.65 -5.98 8.68
N LEU A 150 6.90 -6.87 8.04
CA LEU A 150 7.43 -8.04 7.36
C LEU A 150 7.28 -7.89 5.86
N GLN A 151 8.28 -8.32 5.11
CA GLN A 151 8.15 -8.51 3.67
C GLN A 151 8.39 -9.95 3.30
N LEU A 152 7.42 -10.57 2.62
CA LEU A 152 7.62 -11.89 2.05
C LEU A 152 8.32 -11.75 0.69
N ARG A 153 9.57 -12.19 0.62
CA ARG A 153 10.38 -12.24 -0.60
C ARG A 153 10.63 -13.67 -1.03
N ASP A 154 9.60 -14.30 -1.55
CA ASP A 154 9.69 -15.68 -2.03
C ASP A 154 10.06 -15.75 -3.51
N LYS A 155 11.35 -15.90 -3.80
CA LYS A 155 11.86 -16.17 -5.15
C LYS A 155 12.11 -17.65 -5.41
N LYS A 156 11.71 -18.53 -4.49
CA LYS A 156 11.98 -19.97 -4.54
C LYS A 156 10.78 -20.76 -5.03
N ARG A 157 9.58 -20.45 -4.52
CA ARG A 157 8.33 -21.13 -4.85
C ARG A 157 7.59 -20.42 -5.97
N ASP A 158 6.77 -21.18 -6.68
CA ASP A 158 5.77 -20.60 -7.59
C ASP A 158 4.69 -19.87 -6.77
N LYS A 159 4.06 -18.85 -7.37
CA LYS A 159 3.10 -17.98 -6.67
C LYS A 159 1.96 -18.76 -5.99
N GLY A 160 1.43 -19.78 -6.66
CA GLY A 160 0.35 -20.62 -6.13
C GLY A 160 0.76 -21.40 -4.87
N GLU A 161 2.00 -21.88 -4.82
CA GLU A 161 2.55 -22.59 -3.64
C GLU A 161 2.91 -21.62 -2.51
N GLY A 162 3.33 -20.40 -2.87
CA GLY A 162 3.66 -19.34 -1.92
C GLY A 162 2.43 -18.72 -1.23
N LEU A 163 1.24 -18.84 -1.83
CA LEU A 163 0.03 -18.16 -1.38
C LEU A 163 -0.39 -18.56 0.05
N ASP A 164 -0.31 -19.84 0.39
CA ASP A 164 -0.63 -20.33 1.73
C ASP A 164 0.29 -19.72 2.80
N LEU A 165 1.59 -19.58 2.50
CA LEU A 165 2.50 -18.89 3.40
C LEU A 165 2.17 -17.40 3.51
N ALA A 166 1.86 -16.74 2.39
CA ALA A 166 1.53 -15.32 2.39
C ALA A 166 0.28 -15.04 3.26
N ASN A 167 -0.75 -15.87 3.16
CA ASN A 167 -1.95 -15.78 4.00
C ASN A 167 -1.65 -16.00 5.49
N LYS A 168 -0.84 -17.01 5.83
CA LYS A 168 -0.44 -17.25 7.24
C LYS A 168 0.36 -16.10 7.83
N ILE A 169 1.26 -15.49 7.04
CA ILE A 169 1.99 -14.30 7.49
C ILE A 169 1.05 -13.09 7.58
N LYS A 170 0.05 -12.98 6.69
CA LYS A 170 -0.96 -11.91 6.75
C LYS A 170 -1.76 -11.97 8.05
N GLU A 171 -2.29 -13.14 8.41
CA GLU A 171 -2.99 -13.36 9.68
C GLU A 171 -2.10 -12.97 10.88
N LEU A 172 -0.84 -13.41 10.89
CA LEU A 172 0.12 -13.05 11.93
C LEU A 172 0.34 -11.53 12.02
N CYS A 173 0.44 -10.84 10.88
CA CYS A 173 0.62 -9.40 10.82
C CYS A 173 -0.63 -8.67 11.34
N ASP A 174 -1.83 -9.11 10.96
CA ASP A 174 -3.10 -8.52 11.41
C ASP A 174 -3.27 -8.63 12.92
N ASP A 175 -3.01 -9.82 13.48
CA ASP A 175 -3.11 -10.08 14.92
C ASP A 175 -2.13 -9.24 15.75
N SER A 176 -1.00 -8.84 15.16
CA SER A 176 0.05 -8.08 15.84
C SER A 176 0.05 -6.58 15.52
N GLY A 177 -0.78 -6.12 14.57
CA GLY A 177 -0.74 -4.76 14.05
C GLY A 177 0.51 -4.44 13.24
N ALA A 178 1.24 -5.46 12.76
CA ALA A 178 2.38 -5.29 11.87
C ALA A 178 1.93 -5.23 10.42
N LEU A 179 2.75 -4.64 9.55
CA LEU A 179 2.48 -4.61 8.12
C LEU A 179 3.04 -5.85 7.43
N LEU A 180 2.31 -6.34 6.41
CA LEU A 180 2.79 -7.34 5.47
C LEU A 180 2.95 -6.70 4.10
N ILE A 181 4.16 -6.79 3.55
CA ILE A 181 4.50 -6.34 2.21
C ILE A 181 4.86 -7.55 1.34
N ILE A 182 4.28 -7.67 0.16
CA ILE A 182 4.67 -8.71 -0.81
C ILE A 182 5.74 -8.15 -1.74
N ASN A 183 6.81 -8.90 -1.99
CA ASN A 183 7.86 -8.49 -2.91
C ASN A 183 7.47 -8.79 -4.38
N ASP A 184 7.66 -7.82 -5.27
CA ASP A 184 7.51 -7.83 -6.75
C ASP A 184 6.08 -8.14 -7.29
N HIS A 185 5.29 -8.93 -6.57
CA HIS A 185 4.05 -9.54 -7.08
C HIS A 185 2.79 -8.81 -6.61
N ALA A 186 2.37 -7.80 -7.38
CA ALA A 186 1.16 -7.03 -7.12
C ALA A 186 -0.12 -7.89 -7.13
N ASP A 187 -0.17 -8.91 -7.98
CA ASP A 187 -1.27 -9.88 -8.03
C ASP A 187 -1.39 -10.69 -6.73
N VAL A 188 -0.27 -11.14 -6.17
CA VAL A 188 -0.24 -11.84 -4.88
C VAL A 188 -0.62 -10.89 -3.75
N ALA A 189 -0.12 -9.65 -3.76
CA ALA A 189 -0.50 -8.64 -2.78
C ALA A 189 -2.01 -8.37 -2.77
N ALA A 190 -2.62 -8.27 -3.95
CA ALA A 190 -4.06 -8.04 -4.09
C ALA A 190 -4.87 -9.25 -3.57
N VAL A 191 -4.53 -10.47 -4.00
CA VAL A 191 -5.28 -11.69 -3.61
C VAL A 191 -5.13 -12.02 -2.12
N THR A 192 -4.00 -11.69 -1.51
CA THR A 192 -3.76 -11.89 -0.06
C THR A 192 -4.25 -10.73 0.79
N GLU A 193 -4.77 -9.67 0.16
CA GLU A 193 -5.12 -8.40 0.83
C GLU A 193 -3.99 -7.85 1.70
N ALA A 194 -2.73 -8.08 1.30
CA ALA A 194 -1.56 -7.62 2.03
C ALA A 194 -1.59 -6.10 2.21
N HIS A 195 -0.91 -5.59 3.23
CA HIS A 195 -0.86 -4.15 3.49
C HIS A 195 -0.18 -3.37 2.35
N GLY A 196 0.68 -4.04 1.57
CA GLY A 196 1.29 -3.44 0.40
C GLY A 196 2.15 -4.39 -0.43
N VAL A 197 2.82 -3.79 -1.42
CA VAL A 197 3.80 -4.45 -2.28
C VAL A 197 5.08 -3.63 -2.33
N HIS A 198 6.23 -4.28 -2.49
CA HIS A 198 7.51 -3.62 -2.76
C HIS A 198 7.99 -3.99 -4.15
N VAL A 199 8.41 -3.01 -4.95
CA VAL A 199 8.92 -3.23 -6.31
C VAL A 199 10.32 -2.66 -6.51
N GLY A 200 11.21 -3.48 -7.06
CA GLY A 200 12.59 -3.16 -7.43
C GLY A 200 12.70 -2.48 -8.79
N ILE A 201 13.81 -1.77 -9.06
CA ILE A 201 13.96 -0.81 -10.18
C ILE A 201 13.50 -1.34 -11.55
N HIS A 202 13.68 -2.63 -11.81
CA HIS A 202 13.33 -3.28 -13.09
C HIS A 202 11.97 -3.98 -13.11
N ASP A 203 11.22 -3.94 -12.01
CA ASP A 203 9.85 -4.45 -11.95
C ASP A 203 8.85 -3.45 -12.57
N LEU A 204 7.56 -3.74 -12.46
CA LEU A 204 6.51 -2.86 -12.95
C LEU A 204 6.62 -1.44 -12.33
N PRO A 205 6.41 -0.37 -13.12
CA PRO A 205 6.31 0.99 -12.59
C PRO A 205 5.21 1.10 -11.54
N VAL A 206 5.37 2.02 -10.58
CA VAL A 206 4.40 2.21 -9.48
C VAL A 206 2.99 2.49 -10.02
N SER A 207 2.89 3.24 -11.11
CA SER A 207 1.62 3.55 -11.78
C SER A 207 0.89 2.32 -12.33
N GLU A 208 1.62 1.32 -12.84
CA GLU A 208 1.03 0.06 -13.32
C GLU A 208 0.67 -0.88 -12.16
N VAL A 209 1.52 -0.94 -11.14
CA VAL A 209 1.25 -1.68 -9.91
C VAL A 209 -0.03 -1.18 -9.24
N ARG A 210 -0.22 0.15 -9.17
CA ARG A 210 -1.40 0.78 -8.56
C ARG A 210 -2.72 0.33 -9.19
N LYS A 211 -2.74 0.01 -10.48
CA LYS A 211 -3.96 -0.49 -11.18
C LYS A 211 -4.39 -1.88 -10.71
N THR A 212 -3.50 -2.64 -10.07
CA THR A 212 -3.78 -4.00 -9.59
C THR A 212 -4.23 -4.01 -8.13
N LEU A 213 -3.81 -3.01 -7.35
CA LEU A 213 -4.00 -2.99 -5.91
C LEU A 213 -5.29 -2.29 -5.50
N SER A 214 -5.80 -2.67 -4.33
CA SER A 214 -6.85 -1.94 -3.64
C SER A 214 -6.36 -0.58 -3.15
N ASN A 215 -7.30 0.36 -3.01
CA ASN A 215 -7.02 1.76 -2.68
C ASN A 215 -6.33 1.97 -1.32
N ASN A 216 -6.36 0.98 -0.43
CA ASN A 216 -5.72 1.00 0.88
C ASN A 216 -4.30 0.39 0.93
N GLN A 217 -3.83 -0.27 -0.14
CA GLN A 217 -2.55 -0.98 -0.14
C GLN A 217 -1.40 -0.04 -0.54
N ILE A 218 -0.30 -0.05 0.23
CA ILE A 218 0.86 0.81 -0.03
C ILE A 218 1.85 0.20 -1.03
N ILE A 219 2.57 1.04 -1.78
CA ILE A 219 3.62 0.62 -2.70
C ILE A 219 4.97 1.17 -2.24
N GLY A 220 5.92 0.27 -2.00
CA GLY A 220 7.31 0.61 -1.77
C GLY A 220 8.15 0.54 -3.04
N ARG A 221 9.12 1.44 -3.17
CA ARG A 221 10.05 1.47 -4.31
C ARG A 221 11.51 1.37 -3.87
N SER A 222 12.30 0.50 -4.51
CA SER A 222 13.75 0.48 -4.30
C SER A 222 14.45 1.66 -4.98
N SER A 223 15.51 2.18 -4.37
CA SER A 223 16.36 3.25 -4.90
C SER A 223 17.83 3.05 -4.51
N HIS A 224 18.74 3.32 -5.45
CA HIS A 224 20.19 3.27 -5.31
C HIS A 224 20.87 4.63 -5.57
N LEU A 225 20.13 5.62 -6.06
CA LEU A 225 20.62 6.98 -6.32
C LEU A 225 19.49 8.01 -6.23
N ILE A 226 19.85 9.30 -6.07
CA ILE A 226 18.87 10.36 -5.82
C ILE A 226 17.83 10.51 -6.93
N ALA A 227 18.21 10.36 -8.20
CA ALA A 227 17.25 10.46 -9.32
C ALA A 227 16.19 9.35 -9.28
N GLU A 228 16.53 8.13 -8.84
CA GLU A 228 15.55 7.04 -8.68
C GLU A 228 14.59 7.34 -7.53
N ALA A 229 15.07 7.90 -6.42
CA ALA A 229 14.21 8.31 -5.31
C ALA A 229 13.26 9.45 -5.70
N LEU A 230 13.74 10.45 -6.44
CA LEU A 230 12.90 11.54 -6.94
C LEU A 230 11.86 11.03 -7.93
N GLN A 231 12.23 10.09 -8.81
CA GLN A 231 11.28 9.44 -9.70
C GLN A 231 10.24 8.64 -8.91
N ALA A 232 10.63 7.90 -7.88
CA ALA A 232 9.71 7.17 -7.03
C ALA A 232 8.69 8.08 -6.32
N ASP A 233 9.13 9.26 -5.84
CA ASP A 233 8.24 10.26 -5.25
C ASP A 233 7.26 10.84 -6.30
N GLN A 234 7.75 11.14 -7.51
CA GLN A 234 6.90 11.58 -8.63
C GLN A 234 5.88 10.54 -9.07
N GLU A 235 6.22 9.25 -8.98
CA GLU A 235 5.32 8.14 -9.25
C GLU A 235 4.40 7.81 -8.06
N GLU A 236 4.40 8.64 -7.00
CA GLU A 236 3.59 8.50 -5.79
C GLU A 236 3.82 7.18 -5.03
N ALA A 237 5.07 6.71 -4.97
CA ALA A 237 5.44 5.61 -4.08
C ALA A 237 5.13 6.00 -2.62
N ASP A 238 4.51 5.08 -1.88
CA ASP A 238 4.11 5.32 -0.50
C ASP A 238 5.30 5.25 0.48
N TYR A 239 6.39 4.57 0.11
CA TYR A 239 7.69 4.64 0.79
C TYR A 239 8.85 4.31 -0.16
N ILE A 240 10.06 4.75 0.18
CA ILE A 240 11.26 4.55 -0.64
C ILE A 240 12.31 3.78 0.14
N ALA A 241 12.75 2.63 -0.36
CA ALA A 241 13.84 1.84 0.23
C ALA A 241 15.18 2.20 -0.42
N VAL A 242 16.06 2.83 0.33
CA VAL A 242 17.39 3.25 -0.12
C VAL A 242 18.41 2.20 0.28
N GLY A 243 19.11 1.67 -0.71
CA GLY A 243 20.19 0.72 -0.50
C GLY A 243 21.26 0.78 -1.60
N ALA A 244 22.36 0.04 -1.49
CA ALA A 244 22.81 -0.58 -0.25
C ALA A 244 23.47 0.47 0.66
N MET A 245 23.20 0.41 1.97
CA MET A 245 23.86 1.28 2.96
C MET A 245 25.34 0.88 3.14
N TYR A 246 25.63 -0.41 3.11
CA TYR A 246 26.98 -0.93 3.28
C TYR A 246 27.23 -2.13 2.36
N PRO A 247 28.50 -2.49 2.08
CA PRO A 247 28.82 -3.68 1.30
C PRO A 247 28.14 -4.93 1.89
N THR A 248 27.56 -5.75 1.01
CA THR A 248 26.91 -7.01 1.40
C THR A 248 27.62 -8.19 0.74
N GLY A 249 27.62 -9.37 1.36
CA GLY A 249 28.22 -10.58 0.77
C GLY A 249 27.48 -11.14 -0.46
N SER A 250 26.51 -10.41 -1.02
CA SER A 250 25.67 -10.86 -2.13
C SER A 250 26.41 -10.75 -3.47
N LYS A 251 26.32 -11.78 -4.33
CA LYS A 251 27.09 -11.88 -5.59
C LYS A 251 26.82 -10.76 -6.62
N ASN A 252 25.67 -10.09 -6.54
CA ASN A 252 25.33 -8.91 -7.35
C ASN A 252 25.21 -7.70 -6.41
N GLN A 253 26.34 -7.06 -6.08
CA GLN A 253 26.32 -5.91 -5.19
C GLN A 253 25.77 -4.68 -5.94
N PRO A 254 24.68 -4.06 -5.46
CA PRO A 254 24.30 -2.74 -5.94
C PRO A 254 25.36 -1.72 -5.54
N ILE A 255 25.36 -0.58 -6.21
CA ILE A 255 26.21 0.56 -5.84
C ILE A 255 25.93 0.92 -4.38
N VAL A 256 26.99 1.04 -3.57
CA VAL A 256 26.88 1.41 -2.15
C VAL A 256 26.76 2.93 -2.08
N GLY A 257 25.54 3.43 -1.88
CA GLY A 257 25.27 4.86 -1.69
C GLY A 257 25.49 5.33 -0.24
N GLY A 258 25.28 4.42 0.72
CA GLY A 258 25.57 4.66 2.12
C GLY A 258 24.73 5.72 2.84
N PRO A 259 25.08 6.01 4.10
CA PRO A 259 24.37 6.98 4.94
C PRO A 259 24.34 8.40 4.35
N ALA A 260 25.30 8.77 3.49
CA ALA A 260 25.31 10.05 2.80
C ALA A 260 24.19 10.17 1.77
N LEU A 261 23.98 9.13 0.93
CA LEU A 261 22.84 9.10 0.00
C LEU A 261 21.52 9.14 0.77
N LEU A 262 21.41 8.41 1.88
CA LEU A 262 20.22 8.38 2.70
C LEU A 262 19.80 9.79 3.18
N ARG A 263 20.76 10.60 3.68
CA ARG A 263 20.49 11.99 4.07
C ARG A 263 19.97 12.83 2.92
N VAL A 264 20.58 12.71 1.74
CA VAL A 264 20.17 13.47 0.55
C VAL A 264 18.76 13.06 0.12
N VAL A 265 18.47 11.76 0.07
CA VAL A 265 17.13 11.25 -0.27
C VAL A 265 16.10 11.74 0.75
N LYS A 266 16.36 11.57 2.06
CA LYS A 266 15.44 12.01 3.12
C LYS A 266 15.11 13.49 3.05
N ALA A 267 16.06 14.33 2.65
CA ALA A 267 15.83 15.77 2.46
C ALA A 267 15.10 16.13 1.16
N SER A 268 14.98 15.19 0.21
CA SER A 268 14.50 15.46 -1.15
C SER A 268 13.15 14.82 -1.49
N VAL A 269 12.64 13.93 -0.64
CA VAL A 269 11.40 13.19 -0.89
C VAL A 269 10.41 13.32 0.26
N SER A 270 9.12 13.22 -0.06
CA SER A 270 8.04 13.28 0.92
C SER A 270 7.75 11.96 1.66
N PRO A 271 7.82 10.76 1.02
CA PRO A 271 7.53 9.48 1.65
C PRO A 271 8.54 9.09 2.75
N PRO A 272 8.14 8.20 3.68
CA PRO A 272 9.07 7.51 4.57
C PRO A 272 10.20 6.86 3.79
N VAL A 273 11.40 6.94 4.33
CA VAL A 273 12.62 6.40 3.77
C VAL A 273 13.10 5.22 4.60
N VAL A 274 13.20 4.06 3.97
CA VAL A 274 13.64 2.81 4.56
C VAL A 274 15.10 2.57 4.18
N ALA A 275 15.98 2.39 5.16
CA ALA A 275 17.38 2.08 4.90
C ALA A 275 17.57 0.55 4.79
N ILE A 276 18.27 0.08 3.74
CA ILE A 276 18.53 -1.36 3.54
C ILE A 276 19.96 -1.63 3.06
N GLY A 277 20.49 -2.79 3.44
CA GLY A 277 21.70 -3.38 2.87
C GLY A 277 22.91 -3.27 3.77
N GLY A 278 23.34 -4.40 4.34
CA GLY A 278 24.57 -4.50 5.14
C GLY A 278 24.51 -3.80 6.49
N ILE A 279 23.31 -3.54 7.00
CA ILE A 279 23.09 -2.91 8.30
C ILE A 279 23.30 -3.96 9.40
N THR A 280 24.09 -3.60 10.40
CA THR A 280 24.37 -4.38 11.62
C THR A 280 24.06 -3.53 12.84
N THR A 281 23.99 -4.13 14.03
CA THR A 281 23.71 -3.43 15.29
C THR A 281 24.63 -2.21 15.49
N GLU A 282 25.91 -2.34 15.16
CA GLU A 282 26.92 -1.28 15.33
C GLU A 282 26.72 -0.11 14.36
N ARG A 283 26.02 -0.33 13.24
CA ARG A 283 25.78 0.67 12.18
C ARG A 283 24.44 1.37 12.32
N ILE A 284 23.51 0.82 13.11
CA ILE A 284 22.18 1.41 13.33
C ILE A 284 22.25 2.88 13.76
N PRO A 285 23.11 3.30 14.70
CA PRO A 285 23.15 4.70 15.12
C PRO A 285 23.41 5.68 13.97
N GLU A 286 24.34 5.37 13.06
CA GLU A 286 24.64 6.21 11.89
C GLU A 286 23.47 6.23 10.90
N VAL A 287 22.80 5.10 10.70
CA VAL A 287 21.65 5.00 9.78
C VAL A 287 20.45 5.81 10.30
N VAL A 288 20.20 5.77 11.61
CA VAL A 288 19.16 6.58 12.26
C VAL A 288 19.51 8.07 12.20
N ASP A 289 20.75 8.45 12.51
CA ASP A 289 21.24 9.83 12.38
C ASP A 289 21.10 10.38 10.95
N SER A 290 21.26 9.52 9.96
CA SER A 290 21.03 9.86 8.55
C SER A 290 19.56 10.03 8.16
N GLY A 291 18.62 9.81 9.07
CA GLY A 291 17.20 10.11 8.90
C GLY A 291 16.33 8.96 8.39
N ALA A 292 16.77 7.70 8.55
CA ALA A 292 15.92 6.55 8.25
C ALA A 292 14.64 6.56 9.10
N ASP A 293 13.47 6.41 8.47
CA ASP A 293 12.21 6.20 9.19
C ASP A 293 12.07 4.74 9.63
N ALA A 294 12.56 3.81 8.80
CA ALA A 294 12.65 2.39 9.11
C ALA A 294 14.00 1.79 8.68
N ILE A 295 14.40 0.71 9.36
CA ILE A 295 15.61 -0.05 9.06
C ILE A 295 15.22 -1.44 8.59
N CYS A 296 15.69 -1.83 7.40
CA CYS A 296 15.37 -3.09 6.78
C CYS A 296 16.55 -4.07 6.80
N VAL A 297 16.27 -5.29 7.25
CA VAL A 297 17.25 -6.39 7.34
C VAL A 297 16.73 -7.67 6.71
N ILE A 298 17.66 -8.53 6.27
CA ILE A 298 17.34 -9.86 5.72
C ILE A 298 18.13 -10.92 6.49
N SER A 299 19.41 -11.10 6.16
CA SER A 299 20.27 -12.15 6.70
C SER A 299 20.54 -12.00 8.19
N ALA A 300 20.55 -10.76 8.72
CA ALA A 300 20.74 -10.51 10.14
C ALA A 300 19.73 -11.28 11.00
N VAL A 301 18.47 -11.36 10.57
CA VAL A 301 17.40 -12.11 11.27
C VAL A 301 17.23 -13.50 10.66
N GLY A 302 17.14 -13.61 9.34
CA GLY A 302 16.88 -14.87 8.64
C GLY A 302 17.92 -15.96 8.90
N LEU A 303 19.18 -15.60 9.15
CA LEU A 303 20.27 -16.53 9.46
C LEU A 303 20.68 -16.52 10.94
N ALA A 304 20.06 -15.69 11.79
CA ALA A 304 20.35 -15.67 13.22
C ALA A 304 20.05 -17.01 13.87
N ARG A 305 20.86 -17.46 14.82
CA ARG A 305 20.57 -18.67 15.59
C ARG A 305 19.24 -18.56 16.36
N ASN A 306 18.94 -17.37 16.87
CA ASN A 306 17.69 -17.04 17.54
C ASN A 306 17.11 -15.76 16.91
N PRO A 307 16.22 -15.89 15.90
CA PRO A 307 15.65 -14.74 15.19
C PRO A 307 14.91 -13.77 16.10
N MET A 308 14.20 -14.27 17.12
CA MET A 308 13.45 -13.44 18.06
C MET A 308 14.40 -12.55 18.88
N ALA A 309 15.42 -13.15 19.51
CA ALA A 309 16.37 -12.39 20.32
C ALA A 309 17.16 -11.37 19.47
N THR A 310 17.58 -11.75 18.26
CA THR A 310 18.26 -10.82 17.34
C THR A 310 17.34 -9.67 16.92
N THR A 311 16.07 -9.96 16.66
CA THR A 311 15.10 -8.89 16.35
C THR A 311 14.92 -7.95 17.53
N GLN A 312 14.80 -8.46 18.76
CA GLN A 312 14.69 -7.64 19.98
C GLN A 312 15.91 -6.73 20.16
N GLU A 313 17.11 -7.24 19.91
CA GLU A 313 18.35 -6.48 19.98
C GLU A 313 18.38 -5.34 18.95
N LEU A 314 17.99 -5.62 17.71
CA LEU A 314 17.90 -4.62 16.64
C LEU A 314 16.88 -3.53 16.98
N VAL A 315 15.68 -3.91 17.43
CA VAL A 315 14.65 -2.97 17.88
C VAL A 315 15.15 -2.10 19.03
N HIS A 316 15.76 -2.71 20.06
CA HIS A 316 16.32 -1.98 21.19
C HIS A 316 17.37 -0.96 20.74
N THR A 317 18.24 -1.35 19.80
CA THR A 317 19.30 -0.48 19.28
C THR A 317 18.74 0.68 18.47
N ILE A 318 17.68 0.45 17.67
CA ILE A 318 16.95 1.51 16.97
C ILE A 318 16.42 2.55 17.96
N ILE A 319 15.79 2.10 19.05
CA ILE A 319 15.25 2.98 20.09
C ILE A 319 16.36 3.78 20.77
N GLN A 320 17.47 3.11 21.14
CA GLN A 320 18.61 3.78 21.79
C GLN A 320 19.26 4.84 20.89
N ALA A 321 19.25 4.62 19.58
CA ALA A 321 19.72 5.59 18.58
C ALA A 321 18.74 6.75 18.33
N GLY A 322 17.56 6.76 18.97
CA GLY A 322 16.53 7.78 18.78
C GLY A 322 15.54 7.49 17.65
N GLY A 323 15.59 6.29 17.06
CA GLY A 323 14.65 5.83 16.06
C GLY A 323 13.30 5.44 16.67
N ARG A 324 12.24 5.47 15.85
CA ARG A 324 10.92 4.95 16.24
C ARG A 324 10.95 3.42 16.24
N ALA A 325 10.17 2.79 17.10
CA ALA A 325 10.03 1.34 17.16
C ALA A 325 8.61 0.90 17.46
#